data_AF-A0A7Y0S2Q8-F1
#
_entry.id   AF-A0A7Y0S2Q8-F1
#
_cell.length_a   1.000
_cell.length_b   1.000
_cell.length_c   1.000
_cell.angle_alpha   90.00
_cell.angle_beta   90.00
_cell.angle_gamma   90.00
#
_symmetry.space_group_name_H-M   'P 1'
#
loop_
_entity.id
_entity.type
_entity.pdbx_description
1 polymer ?
#
loop_
_entity_poly.entity_id
_entity_poly.type
_entity_poly.pdbx_seq_one_letter_code
_entity_poly.pdbx_strand_id
1 'polypeptide(L)'
;HLKLVHRLASTAEAAIVVAASGMCEGGRVVTYLEALLPDERNDVLFAGYQAEGTLGREIQEGASEVDIEGKKIKVKAQIHTMSG
;
A
#
# COMPACT_ATOMS: atom_id res chain seq x y z
N HIS A 1 -13.96 -4.25 -6.80
CA HIS A 1 -12.60 -3.70 -6.69
C HIS A 1 -11.54 -4.71 -7.09
N LEU A 2 -11.66 -6.01 -6.75
CA LEU A 2 -10.67 -7.04 -7.12
C LEU A 2 -10.30 -7.06 -8.62
N LYS A 3 -11.28 -6.94 -9.52
CA LYS A 3 -11.00 -6.82 -10.98
C LYS A 3 -10.09 -5.63 -11.33
N LEU A 4 -10.21 -4.51 -10.61
CA LEU A 4 -9.35 -3.34 -10.79
C LEU A 4 -7.93 -3.63 -10.28
N VAL A 5 -7.82 -4.21 -9.08
CA VAL A 5 -6.53 -4.62 -8.50
C VAL A 5 -5.78 -5.54 -9.47
N HIS A 6 -6.44 -6.59 -9.97
CA HIS A 6 -5.84 -7.52 -10.93
C HIS A 6 -5.44 -6.84 -12.23
N ARG A 7 -6.27 -5.94 -12.77
CA ARG A 7 -5.93 -5.18 -13.97
C ARG A 7 -4.67 -4.36 -13.74
N LEU A 8 -4.63 -3.51 -12.71
CA LEU A 8 -3.48 -2.65 -12.42
C LEU A 8 -2.20 -3.47 -12.22
N ALA A 9 -2.26 -4.55 -11.44
CA ALA A 9 -1.12 -5.42 -11.19
C ALA A 9 -0.62 -6.17 -12.44
N SER A 10 -1.49 -6.48 -13.41
CA SER A 10 -1.13 -7.27 -14.60
C SER A 10 -0.81 -6.43 -15.84
N THR A 11 -1.40 -5.23 -15.97
CA THR A 11 -1.24 -4.40 -17.17
C THR A 11 -0.27 -3.25 -17.00
N ALA A 12 0.09 -2.89 -15.76
CA ALA A 12 0.89 -1.70 -15.46
C ALA A 12 0.29 -0.40 -16.03
N GLU A 13 -1.04 -0.36 -16.17
CA GLU A 13 -1.75 0.83 -16.59
C GLU A 13 -1.65 1.93 -15.54
N ALA A 14 -1.27 3.14 -15.98
CA ALA A 14 -1.18 4.29 -15.11
C ALA A 14 -2.56 4.66 -14.53
N ALA A 15 -2.64 4.71 -13.19
CA ALA A 15 -3.86 5.08 -12.48
C ALA A 15 -3.53 5.71 -11.13
N ILE A 16 -4.45 6.55 -10.62
CA ILE A 16 -4.44 7.01 -9.23
C ILE A 16 -5.56 6.28 -8.50
N VAL A 17 -5.20 5.59 -7.41
CA VAL A 17 -6.16 4.88 -6.55
C VAL A 17 -6.25 5.59 -5.21
N VAL A 18 -7.47 6.00 -4.83
CA VAL A 18 -7.77 6.48 -3.48
C VAL A 18 -8.68 5.47 -2.80
N ALA A 19 -8.22 4.92 -1.68
CA ALA A 19 -8.94 3.88 -0.94
C ALA A 19 -8.85 4.12 0.58
N ALA A 20 -9.95 3.81 1.27
CA ALA A 20 -9.97 3.66 2.73
C ALA A 20 -9.55 2.22 3.12
N SER A 21 -9.07 1.96 4.35
CA SER A 21 -8.88 2.84 5.51
C SER A 21 -7.60 3.70 5.46
N GLY A 22 -7.60 4.89 6.08
CA GLY A 22 -6.47 5.83 6.04
C GLY A 22 -5.19 5.36 6.76
N MET A 23 -5.27 4.36 7.63
CA MET A 23 -4.12 3.76 8.35
C MET A 23 -3.81 2.32 7.91
N CYS A 24 -4.44 1.85 6.84
CA CYS A 24 -4.21 0.52 6.26
C CYS A 24 -4.54 -0.70 7.12
N GLU A 25 -5.26 -0.52 8.23
CA GLU A 25 -5.69 -1.60 9.14
C GLU A 25 -6.80 -2.50 8.56
N GLY A 26 -7.32 -2.19 7.38
CA GLY A 26 -8.44 -2.94 6.80
C GLY A 26 -9.09 -2.25 5.60
N GLY A 27 -10.08 -2.95 5.04
CA GLY A 27 -10.81 -2.48 3.87
C GLY A 27 -10.03 -2.69 2.58
N ARG A 28 -10.43 -1.95 1.54
CA ARG A 28 -9.93 -2.21 0.18
C ARG A 28 -8.45 -1.86 0.00
N VAL A 29 -7.93 -0.91 0.77
CA VAL A 29 -6.51 -0.49 0.70
C VAL A 29 -5.56 -1.66 0.92
N VAL A 30 -5.91 -2.59 1.82
CA VAL A 30 -5.08 -3.76 2.13
C VAL A 30 -4.86 -4.63 0.90
N THR A 31 -5.91 -4.88 0.11
CA THR A 31 -5.81 -5.66 -1.12
C THR A 31 -4.99 -4.95 -2.20
N TYR A 32 -5.02 -3.61 -2.25
CA TYR A 32 -4.14 -2.87 -3.17
C TYR A 32 -2.69 -2.96 -2.72
N LEU A 33 -2.42 -2.79 -1.42
CA LEU A 33 -1.07 -2.89 -0.86
C LEU A 33 -0.48 -4.29 -1.08
N GLU A 34 -1.23 -5.35 -0.77
CA GLU A 34 -0.78 -6.73 -1.02
C GLU A 34 -0.37 -6.95 -2.48
N ALA A 35 -1.15 -6.42 -3.42
CA ALA A 35 -0.92 -6.63 -4.84
C ALA A 35 0.16 -5.72 -5.44
N LEU A 36 0.35 -4.50 -4.92
CA LEU A 36 1.14 -3.45 -5.56
C LEU A 36 2.46 -3.13 -4.84
N LEU A 37 2.59 -3.40 -3.53
CA LEU A 37 3.83 -3.18 -2.78
C LEU A 37 5.06 -3.91 -3.35
N PRO A 38 4.95 -5.15 -3.87
CA PRO A 38 6.12 -5.91 -4.37
C PRO A 38 6.75 -5.38 -5.66
N ASP A 39 6.15 -4.36 -6.29
CA ASP A 39 6.55 -3.82 -7.57
C ASP A 39 7.06 -2.37 -7.41
N GLU A 40 8.31 -2.15 -7.81
CA GLU A 40 9.04 -0.88 -7.65
C GLU A 40 8.50 0.26 -8.51
N ARG A 41 7.64 -0.05 -9.49
CA ARG A 41 7.00 0.94 -10.37
C ARG A 41 5.89 1.73 -9.69
N ASN A 42 5.45 1.28 -8.52
CA ASN A 42 4.33 1.88 -7.80
C ASN A 42 4.82 2.85 -6.72
N ASP A 43 4.03 3.88 -6.48
CA ASP A 43 4.20 4.82 -5.38
C ASP A 43 3.05 4.67 -4.37
N VAL A 44 3.36 4.70 -3.09
CA VAL A 44 2.40 4.78 -1.99
C VAL A 44 2.57 6.12 -1.29
N LEU A 45 1.52 6.94 -1.29
CA LEU A 45 1.52 8.26 -0.65
C LEU A 45 0.62 8.25 0.59
N PHE A 46 1.21 8.44 1.76
CA PHE A 46 0.46 8.70 2.99
C PHE A 46 0.17 10.20 3.12
N ALA A 47 -1.11 10.55 3.07
CA ALA A 47 -1.59 11.94 3.17
C ALA A 47 -2.07 12.32 4.60
N GLY A 48 -1.93 11.43 5.58
CA GLY A 48 -2.38 11.65 6.95
C GLY A 48 -1.56 10.83 7.96
N TYR A 49 -1.79 11.12 9.24
CA TYR A 49 -1.08 10.47 10.35
C TYR A 49 -1.31 8.95 10.35
N GLN A 50 -0.22 8.19 10.49
CA GLN A 50 -0.25 6.73 10.67
C GLN A 50 0.00 6.42 12.14
N ALA A 51 -0.89 5.74 12.84
CA ALA A 51 -0.67 5.46 14.27
C ALA A 51 0.39 4.37 14.49
N GLU A 52 1.13 4.44 15.60
CA GLU A 52 2.05 3.36 16.01
C GLU A 52 1.32 2.02 16.09
N GLY A 53 2.00 0.96 15.62
CA GLY A 53 1.44 -0.40 15.57
C GLY A 53 0.45 -0.65 14.43
N THR A 54 0.23 0.31 13.53
CA THR A 54 -0.56 0.10 12.30
C THR A 54 0.31 -0.35 11.14
N LEU A 55 -0.28 -1.09 10.19
CA LEU A 55 0.40 -1.48 8.95
C LEU A 55 0.89 -0.24 8.19
N GLY A 56 0.10 0.82 8.16
CA GLY A 56 0.47 2.07 7.50
C GLY A 56 1.73 2.70 8.10
N ARG A 57 1.91 2.62 9.42
CA ARG A 57 3.12 3.09 10.11
C ARG A 57 4.34 2.25 9.76
N GLU A 58 4.22 0.92 9.76
CA GLU A 58 5.32 0.02 9.39
C GLU A 58 5.84 0.30 7.97
N ILE A 59 4.92 0.46 7.02
CA ILE A 59 5.27 0.80 5.63
C ILE A 59 5.91 2.19 5.58
N GLN A 60 5.32 3.17 6.28
CA GLN A 60 5.83 4.55 6.32
C GLN A 60 7.25 4.66 6.87
N GLU A 61 7.61 3.81 7.84
CA GLU A 61 8.96 3.76 8.44
C GLU A 61 9.99 3.05 7.56
N GLY A 62 9.58 2.54 6.39
CA GLY A 62 10.49 1.91 5.43
C GLY A 62 10.75 0.44 5.70
N ALA A 63 9.79 -0.28 6.29
CA ALA A 63 9.88 -1.73 6.43
C ALA A 63 10.12 -2.38 5.05
N SER A 64 11.16 -3.21 4.92
CA SER A 64 11.47 -3.93 3.66
C SER A 64 10.51 -5.10 3.36
N GLU A 65 9.78 -5.55 4.37
CA GLU A 65 8.76 -6.59 4.32
C GLU A 65 7.74 -6.32 5.43
N VAL A 66 6.46 -6.52 5.12
CA VAL A 66 5.34 -6.39 6.06
C VAL A 66 4.46 -7.63 6.02
N ASP A 67 3.75 -7.91 7.11
CA ASP A 67 2.73 -8.95 7.14
C ASP A 67 1.36 -8.35 6.79
N ILE A 68 0.71 -8.91 5.79
CA ILE A 68 -0.64 -8.53 5.39
C ILE A 68 -1.49 -9.80 5.36
N GLU A 69 -2.44 -9.91 6.28
CA GLU A 69 -3.36 -11.05 6.41
C GLU A 69 -2.62 -12.41 6.45
N GLY A 70 -1.47 -12.48 7.15
CA GLY A 70 -0.64 -13.68 7.29
C GLY A 70 0.28 -13.95 6.10
N LYS A 71 0.39 -13.01 5.16
CA LYS A 71 1.31 -13.09 4.02
C LYS A 71 2.43 -12.08 4.18
N LYS A 72 3.66 -12.54 4.01
CA LYS A 72 4.85 -11.69 3.95
C LYS A 72 4.97 -11.05 2.58
N ILE A 73 4.81 -9.73 2.54
CA ILE A 73 4.84 -8.93 1.32
C ILE A 73 6.09 -8.05 1.32
N LYS A 74 6.89 -8.12 0.26
CA LYS A 74 8.04 -7.23 0.07
C LYS A 74 7.56 -5.82 -0.25
N VAL A 75 8.17 -4.83 0.38
CA VAL A 75 7.93 -3.41 0.09
C VAL A 75 9.03 -2.96 -0.86
N LYS A 76 8.70 -2.91 -2.16
CA LYS A 76 9.59 -2.36 -3.21
C LYS A 76 9.06 -1.06 -3.80
N ALA A 77 7.75 -0.84 -3.70
CA ALA A 77 7.11 0.41 -4.05
C ALA A 77 7.77 1.59 -3.31
N GLN A 78 7.81 2.75 -3.95
CA GLN A 78 8.34 3.96 -3.35
C GLN A 78 7.34 4.50 -2.33
N ILE A 79 7.81 4.79 -1.13
CA ILE A 79 6.96 5.25 -0.02
C ILE A 79 7.16 6.73 0.21
N HIS A 80 6.06 7.48 0.18
CA HIS A 80 6.04 8.93 0.33
C HIS A 80 5.11 9.31 1.48
N THR A 81 5.47 10.37 2.20
CA THR A 81 4.61 10.99 3.20
C THR A 81 4.48 12.46 2.90
N MET A 82 3.24 12.95 2.85
CA MET A 82 2.96 14.36 2.74
C MET A 82 2.89 14.95 4.16
N SER A 83 3.88 15.76 4.53
CA SER A 83 3.81 16.60 5.72
C SER A 83 3.15 17.93 5.35
N GLY A 84 2.15 18.33 6.12
CA GLY A 84 1.60 19.70 6.08
C GLY A 84 2.51 20.68 6.80
#